data_AF-A0A3M4WH96-F1
#
_entry.id   AF-A0A3M4WH96-F1
#
_cell.length_a   1.000
_cell.length_b   1.000
_cell.length_c   1.000
_cell.angle_alpha   90.00
_cell.angle_beta   90.00
_cell.angle_gamma   90.00
#
_symmetry.space_group_name_H-M   'P 1'
#
loop_
_entity.id
_entity.type
_entity.pdbx_description
1 polymer ?
#
loop_
_entity_poly.entity_id
_entity_poly.type
_entity_poly.pdbx_seq_one_letter_code
_entity_poly.pdbx_strand_id
1 'polypeptide(L)'
;MFNEPESEPMSSVGDADEEVVEPTPRRGKRKQLSADLPRIEVIHELPEHELTSACGCRKHAIGEETSEQLDIVPMQIRVIKHVRKVYGCRGCEAAPVTADKPADHQVCRRFTVASV
;
A
#
# COMPACT_ATOMS: atom_id res chain seq x y z
N MET A 1 -9.91 74.42 -11.86
CA MET A 1 -8.94 74.66 -12.96
C MET A 1 -7.74 73.76 -12.70
N PHE A 2 -7.44 72.84 -13.63
CA PHE A 2 -6.22 72.01 -13.73
C PHE A 2 -5.97 71.03 -12.56
N ASN A 3 -5.65 69.75 -12.72
CA ASN A 3 -5.47 68.85 -13.88
C ASN A 3 -5.46 67.43 -13.30
N GLU A 4 -6.20 66.48 -13.88
CA GLU A 4 -5.96 65.05 -13.64
C GLU A 4 -4.63 64.64 -14.27
N PRO A 5 -3.88 63.73 -13.63
CA PRO A 5 -3.03 62.82 -14.38
C PRO A 5 -3.55 61.38 -14.28
N GLU A 6 -4.07 60.89 -15.40
CA GLU A 6 -4.04 59.46 -15.74
C GLU A 6 -2.62 58.92 -15.52
N SER A 7 -2.50 57.85 -14.75
CA SER A 7 -1.36 56.94 -14.85
C SER A 7 -1.88 55.52 -14.65
N GLU A 8 -1.88 54.78 -15.77
CA GLU A 8 -2.27 53.38 -15.87
C GLU A 8 -1.39 52.51 -14.96
N PRO A 9 -1.96 51.63 -14.11
CA PRO A 9 -1.20 50.53 -13.56
C PRO A 9 -1.19 49.36 -14.55
N MET A 10 -0.24 49.37 -15.49
CA MET A 10 0.14 48.18 -16.27
C MET A 10 1.36 47.49 -15.65
N SER A 11 1.10 46.48 -14.85
CA SER A 11 1.87 45.23 -14.71
C SER A 11 1.13 44.35 -13.70
N SER A 12 0.07 43.68 -14.13
CA SER A 12 0.08 42.26 -14.53
C SER A 12 0.49 41.27 -13.44
N VAL A 13 -0.54 40.74 -12.76
CA VAL A 13 -0.82 39.32 -12.44
C VAL A 13 0.20 38.47 -11.66
N GLY A 14 -0.31 37.90 -10.54
CA GLY A 14 0.07 36.59 -9.96
C GLY A 14 1.17 36.71 -8.90
N ASP A 15 0.86 36.72 -7.61
CA ASP A 15 0.44 35.55 -6.81
C ASP A 15 1.30 34.31 -7.09
N ALA A 16 2.30 34.11 -6.24
CA ALA A 16 2.55 32.86 -5.53
C ALA A 16 3.88 33.01 -4.80
N ASP A 17 3.81 33.16 -3.49
CA ASP A 17 4.89 32.71 -2.60
C ASP A 17 5.30 31.30 -3.06
N GLU A 18 6.48 31.20 -3.66
CA GLU A 18 7.10 29.93 -4.01
C GLU A 18 7.62 29.33 -2.69
N GLU A 19 6.69 28.91 -1.84
CA GLU A 19 6.96 28.09 -0.68
C GLU A 19 7.44 26.75 -1.22
N VAL A 20 8.76 26.64 -1.39
CA VAL A 20 9.45 25.39 -1.67
C VAL A 20 9.16 24.47 -0.50
N VAL A 21 8.09 23.68 -0.63
CA VAL A 21 7.70 22.68 0.35
C VAL A 21 8.80 21.63 0.34
N GLU A 22 9.78 21.77 1.23
CA GLU A 22 10.84 20.79 1.39
C GLU A 22 10.21 19.40 1.60
N PRO A 23 10.59 18.39 0.81
CA PRO A 23 10.00 17.07 0.93
C PRO A 23 10.34 16.52 2.31
N THR A 24 9.32 16.46 3.17
CA THR A 24 9.43 15.89 4.51
C THR A 24 10.18 14.54 4.49
N PRO A 25 11.08 14.29 5.45
CA PRO A 25 11.91 13.10 5.44
C PRO A 25 11.02 11.85 5.44
N ARG A 26 11.14 11.06 4.37
CA ARG A 26 10.44 9.78 4.24
C ARG A 26 10.77 8.94 5.48
N ARG A 27 9.74 8.56 6.24
CA ARG A 27 9.89 7.66 7.40
C ARG A 27 10.82 6.51 7.03
N GLY A 28 11.87 6.31 7.83
CA GLY A 28 12.85 5.25 7.62
C GLY A 28 12.19 3.88 7.44
N LYS A 29 12.89 2.98 6.74
CA LYS A 29 12.42 1.62 6.46
C LYS A 29 11.95 0.96 7.77
N ARG A 30 10.72 0.43 7.79
CA ARG A 30 10.21 -0.30 8.95
C ARG A 30 11.12 -1.49 9.21
N LYS A 31 11.57 -1.64 10.45
CA LYS A 31 12.30 -2.84 10.86
C LYS A 31 11.39 -4.05 10.66
N GLN A 32 11.96 -5.17 10.23
CA GLN A 32 11.25 -6.46 10.20
C GLN A 32 10.77 -6.80 11.62
N LEU A 33 9.66 -7.53 11.70
CA LEU A 33 9.09 -7.93 12.99
C LEU A 33 10.08 -8.85 13.72
N SER A 34 10.16 -8.73 15.05
CA SER A 34 11.15 -9.50 15.83
C SER A 34 10.94 -11.00 15.63
N ALA A 35 12.05 -11.75 15.59
CA ALA A 35 12.04 -13.20 15.44
C ALA A 35 11.51 -13.94 16.70
N ASP A 36 11.49 -13.26 17.85
CA ASP A 36 11.09 -13.85 19.13
C ASP A 36 9.57 -14.02 19.27
N LEU A 37 8.78 -13.36 18.40
CA LEU A 37 7.32 -13.49 18.42
C LEU A 37 6.90 -14.79 17.73
N PRO A 38 5.88 -15.50 18.28
CA PRO A 38 5.37 -16.71 17.65
C PRO A 38 4.81 -16.40 16.26
N ARG A 39 5.24 -17.18 15.26
CA ARG A 39 4.85 -17.03 13.86
C ARG A 39 3.79 -18.06 13.49
N ILE A 40 2.68 -17.60 12.91
CA ILE A 40 1.63 -18.45 12.36
C ILE A 40 1.62 -18.26 10.85
N GLU A 41 1.80 -19.33 10.09
CA GLU A 41 1.77 -19.28 8.62
C GLU A 41 0.34 -19.53 8.13
N VAL A 42 -0.16 -18.63 7.29
CA VAL A 42 -1.49 -18.73 6.66
C VAL A 42 -1.29 -18.72 5.15
N ILE A 43 -1.57 -19.86 4.52
CA ILE A 43 -1.44 -20.03 3.08
C ILE A 43 -2.78 -19.68 2.42
N HIS A 44 -2.75 -18.70 1.53
CA HIS A 44 -3.88 -18.32 0.71
C HIS A 44 -3.72 -18.95 -0.68
N GLU A 45 -4.58 -19.93 -0.96
CA GLU A 45 -4.64 -20.63 -2.25
C GLU A 45 -5.83 -20.13 -3.08
N LEU A 46 -5.70 -20.20 -4.40
CA LEU A 46 -6.84 -19.95 -5.26
C LEU A 46 -7.81 -21.13 -5.21
N PRO A 47 -9.12 -20.86 -5.17
CA PRO A 47 -10.12 -21.92 -5.11
C PRO A 47 -10.12 -22.72 -6.41
N GLU A 48 -10.53 -24.00 -6.33
CA GLU A 48 -10.39 -24.94 -7.46
C GLU A 48 -11.11 -24.49 -8.74
N HIS A 49 -12.21 -23.77 -8.62
CA HIS A 49 -12.95 -23.23 -9.76
C HIS A 49 -12.18 -22.16 -10.54
N GLU A 50 -11.27 -21.43 -9.89
CA GLU A 50 -10.42 -20.39 -10.51
C GLU A 50 -9.07 -20.93 -10.98
N LEU A 51 -8.70 -22.16 -10.61
CA LEU A 51 -7.50 -22.84 -11.11
C LEU A 51 -7.60 -23.19 -12.59
N THR A 52 -8.80 -23.16 -13.18
CA THR A 52 -8.99 -23.35 -14.61
C THR A 52 -8.93 -22.01 -15.32
N SER A 53 -7.97 -21.84 -16.23
CA SER A 53 -7.88 -20.64 -17.07
C SER A 53 -8.94 -20.64 -18.17
N ALA A 54 -9.25 -19.47 -18.70
CA ALA A 54 -10.13 -19.33 -19.87
C ALA A 54 -9.65 -20.12 -21.11
N CYS A 55 -8.35 -20.41 -21.18
CA CYS A 55 -7.76 -21.25 -22.24
C CYS A 55 -7.92 -22.77 -22.00
N GLY A 56 -8.62 -23.21 -20.95
CA GLY A 56 -8.88 -24.62 -20.65
C GLY A 56 -7.72 -25.37 -19.99
N CYS A 57 -6.56 -24.74 -19.84
CA CYS A 57 -5.43 -25.30 -19.11
C CYS A 57 -5.54 -25.04 -17.60
N ARG A 58 -4.94 -25.93 -16.81
CA ARG A 58 -4.79 -25.76 -15.35
C ARG A 58 -3.69 -24.75 -15.04
N LYS A 59 -4.00 -23.75 -14.22
CA LYS A 59 -3.03 -22.80 -13.68
C LYS A 59 -2.10 -23.52 -12.70
N HIS A 60 -0.83 -23.16 -12.72
CA HIS A 60 0.18 -23.67 -11.80
C HIS A 60 0.71 -22.52 -10.96
N ALA A 61 1.13 -22.82 -9.72
CA ALA A 61 1.79 -21.82 -8.88
C ALA A 61 3.15 -21.46 -9.51
N ILE A 62 3.32 -20.18 -9.85
CA ILE A 62 4.53 -19.62 -10.44
C ILE A 62 5.39 -18.96 -9.35
N GLY A 63 4.76 -18.38 -8.34
CA GLY A 63 5.47 -17.69 -7.27
C GLY A 63 4.65 -17.59 -5.99
N GLU A 64 5.28 -17.05 -4.96
CA GLU A 64 4.67 -16.85 -3.64
C GLU A 64 4.99 -15.43 -3.16
N GLU A 65 3.95 -14.71 -2.74
CA GLU A 65 4.08 -13.39 -2.13
C GLU A 65 3.89 -13.53 -0.62
N THR A 66 4.95 -13.25 0.16
CA THR A 66 4.89 -13.32 1.62
C THR A 66 4.66 -11.95 2.22
N SER A 67 3.73 -11.83 3.17
CA SER A 67 3.46 -10.61 3.92
C SER A 67 3.35 -10.91 5.40
N GLU A 68 4.01 -10.12 6.24
CA GLU A 68 3.97 -10.29 7.69
C GLU A 68 3.07 -9.23 8.33
N GLN A 69 2.17 -9.65 9.21
CA GLN A 69 1.28 -8.79 9.98
C GLN A 69 1.36 -9.10 11.48
N LEU A 70 1.28 -8.08 12.33
CA LEU A 70 1.16 -8.26 13.78
C LEU A 70 -0.31 -8.49 14.15
N ASP A 71 -0.59 -9.60 14.78
CA ASP A 71 -1.89 -9.90 15.38
C ASP A 71 -1.79 -9.72 16.90
N ILE A 72 -2.70 -8.90 17.42
CA ILE A 72 -2.78 -8.54 18.83
C ILE A 72 -4.05 -9.18 19.37
N VAL A 73 -3.88 -10.31 20.03
CA VAL A 73 -4.94 -10.96 20.81
C VAL A 73 -4.77 -10.54 22.27
N PRO A 74 -5.85 -10.31 23.03
CA PRO A 74 -5.72 -10.05 24.46
C PRO A 74 -4.77 -11.07 25.11
N MET A 75 -3.71 -10.58 25.77
CA MET A 75 -2.62 -11.33 26.41
C MET A 75 -1.52 -11.93 25.50
N GLN A 76 -1.64 -11.91 24.18
CA GLN A 76 -0.63 -12.50 23.28
C GLN A 76 -0.39 -11.64 22.03
N ILE A 77 0.89 -11.44 21.71
CA ILE A 77 1.30 -10.82 20.45
C ILE A 77 1.89 -11.91 19.57
N ARG A 78 1.43 -11.99 18.34
CA ARG A 78 1.92 -12.97 17.36
C ARG A 78 2.08 -12.33 16.00
N VAL A 79 2.90 -12.96 15.16
CA VAL A 79 3.12 -12.54 13.78
C VAL A 79 2.39 -13.52 12.88
N ILE A 80 1.45 -13.04 12.09
CA ILE A 80 0.83 -13.82 11.02
C ILE A 80 1.64 -13.59 9.74
N LYS A 81 2.21 -14.67 9.22
CA LYS A 81 2.88 -14.69 7.92
C LYS A 81 1.89 -15.21 6.87
N HIS A 82 1.39 -14.29 6.06
CA HIS A 82 0.52 -14.61 4.95
C HIS A 82 1.35 -14.99 3.73
N VAL A 83 1.13 -16.18 3.20
CA VAL A 83 1.75 -16.67 1.96
C VAL A 83 0.67 -16.71 0.89
N ARG A 84 0.72 -15.78 -0.06
CA ARG A 84 -0.21 -15.71 -1.19
C ARG A 84 0.40 -16.39 -2.40
N LYS A 85 -0.19 -17.49 -2.85
CA LYS A 85 0.27 -18.18 -4.06
C LYS A 85 -0.14 -17.37 -5.29
N VAL A 86 0.82 -17.17 -6.19
CA VAL A 86 0.66 -16.53 -7.49
C VAL A 86 0.57 -17.64 -8.53
N TYR A 87 -0.52 -17.68 -9.28
CA TYR A 87 -0.77 -18.70 -10.28
C TYR A 87 -0.72 -18.10 -11.68
N GLY A 88 -0.22 -18.88 -12.63
CA GLY A 88 -0.33 -18.53 -14.03
C GLY A 88 -0.47 -19.74 -14.93
N CYS A 89 -0.77 -19.47 -16.19
CA CYS A 89 -0.96 -20.50 -17.19
C CYS A 89 0.22 -20.47 -18.17
N ARG A 90 0.67 -21.65 -18.62
CA ARG A 90 1.70 -21.74 -19.68
C ARG A 90 1.10 -21.65 -21.09
N GLY A 91 -0.18 -22.01 -21.24
CA GLY A 91 -0.85 -22.07 -22.53
C GLY A 91 -1.48 -20.75 -22.98
N CYS A 92 -1.61 -19.77 -22.08
CA CYS A 92 -2.11 -18.45 -22.42
C CYS A 92 -1.27 -17.38 -21.73
N GLU A 93 -0.93 -16.30 -22.44
CA GLU A 93 -0.25 -15.09 -21.92
C GLU A 93 -1.18 -14.26 -21.00
N ALA A 94 -2.04 -14.93 -20.24
CA ALA A 94 -2.91 -14.30 -19.27
C ALA A 94 -2.08 -13.79 -18.09
N ALA A 95 -2.47 -12.62 -17.57
CA ALA A 95 -1.83 -12.04 -16.39
C ALA A 95 -1.87 -13.05 -15.21
N PRO A 96 -0.79 -13.13 -14.41
CA PRO A 96 -0.77 -13.98 -13.23
C PRO A 96 -1.85 -13.54 -12.25
N VAL A 97 -2.55 -14.52 -11.68
CA VAL A 97 -3.60 -14.30 -10.68
C VAL A 97 -3.01 -14.60 -9.31
N THR A 98 -3.02 -13.60 -8.44
CA THR A 98 -2.59 -13.74 -7.05
C THR A 98 -3.81 -14.00 -6.18
N ALA A 99 -3.68 -14.88 -5.19
CA ALA A 99 -4.70 -15.11 -4.17
C ALA A 99 -5.09 -13.82 -3.42
N ASP A 100 -6.32 -13.77 -2.91
CA ASP A 100 -6.89 -12.60 -2.24
C ASP A 100 -5.99 -12.07 -1.13
N LYS A 101 -6.00 -10.75 -0.98
CA LYS A 101 -5.24 -10.08 0.08
C LYS A 101 -5.86 -10.42 1.44
N PRO A 102 -5.03 -10.70 2.47
CA PRO A 102 -5.56 -10.87 3.81
C PRO A 102 -6.28 -9.59 4.25
N ALA A 103 -7.32 -9.75 5.07
CA ALA A 103 -7.97 -8.63 5.73
C ALA A 103 -6.92 -7.84 6.53
N ASP A 104 -6.65 -6.60 6.13
CA ASP A 104 -5.70 -5.73 6.83
C ASP A 104 -6.22 -5.49 8.26
N HIS A 105 -5.51 -6.01 9.26
CA HIS A 105 -5.72 -5.60 10.64
C HIS A 105 -5.46 -4.09 10.73
N GLN A 106 -6.40 -3.35 11.34
CA GLN A 106 -6.36 -1.90 11.46
C GLN A 106 -5.04 -1.48 12.13
N VAL A 107 -4.06 -1.15 11.30
CA VAL A 107 -2.79 -0.56 11.74
C VAL A 107 -3.19 0.69 12.49
N CYS A 108 -2.94 0.75 13.80
CA CYS A 108 -3.15 1.94 14.63
C CYS A 108 -2.44 3.13 13.95
N ARG A 109 -3.18 3.85 13.12
CA ARG A 109 -2.74 5.11 12.54
C ARG A 109 -2.57 6.04 13.72
N ARG A 110 -1.36 6.60 13.81
CA ARG A 110 -0.90 7.46 14.90
C ARG A 110 -2.02 8.42 15.30
N PHE A 111 -2.60 8.25 16.48
CA PHE A 111 -3.40 9.28 17.12
C PHE A 111 -2.45 10.48 17.26
N THR A 112 -2.60 11.48 16.40
CA THR A 112 -2.10 12.82 16.69
C THR A 112 -2.89 13.26 17.91
N VAL A 113 -2.28 13.14 19.09
CA VAL A 113 -2.73 13.90 20.24
C VAL A 113 -2.60 15.36 19.85
N ALA A 114 -3.73 16.02 19.57
CA ALA A 114 -3.77 17.47 19.60
C ALA A 114 -3.45 17.85 21.04
N SER A 115 -2.26 18.41 21.25
CA SER A 115 -1.88 18.97 22.53
C SER A 115 -2.73 20.22 22.78
N VAL A 116 -3.56 20.11 23.82
CA VAL A 116 -4.27 21.14 24.62
C VAL A 116 -5.19 22.08 23.85
#